data_AF-A0A2M6ZYR4-F1
#
_entry.id   AF-A0A2M6ZYR4-F1
#
_cell.length_a   1.000
_cell.length_b   1.000
_cell.length_c   1.000
_cell.angle_alpha   90.00
_cell.angle_beta   90.00
_cell.angle_gamma   90.00
#
_symmetry.space_group_name_H-M   'P 1'
#
loop_
_entity.id
_entity.type
_entity.pdbx_description
1 polymer ?
#
loop_
_entity_poly.entity_id
_entity_poly.type
_entity_poly.pdbx_seq_one_letter_code
_entity_poly.pdbx_strand_id
1 'polypeptide(L)'
;MKRALGLMLIIAIAIAGLLSLRGMMPFMPVFGTSMEPELKAGNLILIKEISPSDVKEGDIIVFNVPGPVREHYDYPPVVAHRVIRVNTDNGITFRTKGDNVAGEEPFTVRAQDLRGQVSKQIPYLGFPLLYLQSKYGTIFAIVALCLFTLFLYAEELSRGRQKVHMGIFAPVLEEQRQVSQELGQKVVGVEQAMGKFAQAMELYAQHLQSHTSAIQGLSAASQELTKSAAEQNKVLTSLGKVVEEMGTKQRAIEPMPPITKPILPVEEPMEPIEPVKEPVLVRRKVSPRWGTGLSREDWLEQRIYSARP
;
A
#
# COMPACT_ATOMS: atom_id res chain seq x y z
N MET A 1 16.74 -0.81 22.88
CA MET A 1 17.06 0.43 23.65
C MET A 1 18.34 0.27 24.49
N LYS A 2 18.34 0.50 25.83
CA LYS A 2 19.58 0.75 26.65
C LYS A 2 20.76 -0.21 26.38
N ARG A 3 20.52 -1.53 26.29
CA ARG A 3 21.57 -2.53 26.04
C ARG A 3 22.23 -2.38 24.65
N ALA A 4 21.45 -2.09 23.60
CA ALA A 4 21.97 -1.89 22.25
C ALA A 4 22.74 -0.58 22.11
N LEU A 5 22.33 0.48 22.83
CA LEU A 5 23.08 1.74 22.88
C LEU A 5 24.45 1.55 23.57
N GLY A 6 24.49 0.79 24.67
CA GLY A 6 25.74 0.41 25.33
C GLY A 6 26.67 -0.41 24.43
N LEU A 7 26.13 -1.38 23.69
CA LEU A 7 26.91 -2.19 22.73
C LEU A 7 27.48 -1.32 21.59
N MET A 8 26.67 -0.40 21.05
CA MET A 8 27.10 0.54 20.00
C MET A 8 28.23 1.45 20.49
N LEU A 9 28.14 1.97 21.73
CA LEU A 9 29.21 2.74 22.37
C LEU A 9 30.49 1.91 22.56
N ILE A 10 30.38 0.66 23.01
CA ILE A 10 31.53 -0.26 23.19
C ILE A 10 32.22 -0.52 21.85
N ILE A 11 31.48 -0.78 20.76
CA ILE A 11 32.07 -1.02 19.44
C ILE A 11 32.68 0.27 18.88
N ALA A 12 32.05 1.43 19.08
CA ALA A 12 32.62 2.72 18.68
C ALA A 12 33.94 3.01 19.43
N ILE A 13 34.02 2.72 20.73
CA ILE A 13 35.26 2.82 21.53
C ILE A 13 36.31 1.81 21.04
N ALA A 14 35.91 0.58 20.68
CA ALA A 14 36.84 -0.42 20.15
C ALA A 14 37.42 -0.01 18.79
N ILE A 15 36.61 0.55 17.89
CA ILE A 15 37.06 1.09 16.59
C ILE A 15 37.98 2.31 16.83
N ALA A 16 37.60 3.24 17.71
CA ALA A 16 38.43 4.39 18.06
C ALA A 16 39.79 3.95 18.62
N GLY A 17 39.81 3.00 19.57
CA GLY A 17 41.04 2.43 20.12
C GLY A 17 41.90 1.75 19.06
N LEU A 18 41.31 0.98 18.14
CA LEU A 18 42.02 0.33 17.05
C LEU A 18 42.64 1.33 16.04
N LEU A 19 42.01 2.50 15.87
CA LEU A 19 42.58 3.61 15.11
C LEU A 19 43.68 4.36 15.89
N SER A 20 43.54 4.47 17.23
CA SER A 20 44.56 5.02 18.13
C SER A 20 45.82 4.13 18.24
N LEU A 21 45.74 2.83 17.97
CA LEU A 21 46.88 1.90 17.95
C LEU A 21 47.93 2.21 16.84
N ARG A 22 47.77 3.28 16.04
CA ARG A 22 48.77 3.75 15.07
C ARG A 22 50.12 4.06 15.73
N GLY A 23 51.07 3.15 15.58
CA GLY A 23 52.42 3.28 16.12
C GLY A 23 52.52 3.09 17.64
N MET A 24 51.47 2.57 18.29
CA MET A 24 51.56 2.19 19.70
C MET A 24 52.43 0.94 19.84
N MET A 25 53.50 1.05 20.64
CA MET A 25 54.35 -0.10 20.94
C MET A 25 53.53 -1.21 21.63
N PRO A 26 53.82 -2.50 21.36
CA PRO A 26 54.99 -3.02 20.64
C PRO A 26 54.73 -3.43 19.17
N PHE A 27 53.71 -2.91 18.47
CA PHE A 27 53.41 -3.34 17.09
C PHE A 27 53.25 -2.16 16.11
N MET A 28 53.74 -2.32 14.87
CA MET A 28 53.46 -1.37 13.78
C MET A 28 53.30 -2.11 12.45
N PRO A 29 52.29 -1.79 11.61
CA PRO A 29 52.22 -2.31 10.25
C PRO A 29 53.22 -1.60 9.34
N VAL A 30 53.91 -2.34 8.48
CA VAL A 30 54.86 -1.78 7.50
C VAL A 30 54.10 -1.07 6.39
N PHE A 31 54.32 0.24 6.26
CA PHE A 31 53.70 1.10 5.26
C PHE A 31 54.72 1.54 4.20
N GLY A 32 54.33 1.45 2.92
CA GLY A 32 55.22 1.73 1.79
C GLY A 32 56.32 0.70 1.59
N THR A 33 57.18 0.94 0.60
CA THR A 33 58.23 0.02 0.12
C THR A 33 59.65 0.45 0.48
N SER A 34 59.82 1.51 1.29
CA SER A 34 61.12 2.16 1.54
C SER A 34 62.17 1.30 2.26
N MET A 35 61.75 0.16 2.84
CA MET A 35 62.59 -0.80 3.56
C MET A 35 62.64 -2.19 2.89
N GLU A 36 62.19 -2.30 1.64
CA GLU A 36 62.30 -3.57 0.89
C GLU A 36 63.75 -3.82 0.46
N PRO A 37 64.21 -5.10 0.40
CA PRO A 37 63.44 -6.33 0.58
C PRO A 37 63.25 -6.76 2.05
N GLU A 38 63.92 -6.10 3.01
CA GLU A 38 64.01 -6.52 4.40
C GLU A 38 62.66 -6.43 5.12
N LEU A 39 62.01 -5.26 5.14
CA LEU A 39 60.65 -5.07 5.65
C LEU A 39 59.69 -4.84 4.48
N LYS A 40 58.81 -5.82 4.24
CA LYS A 40 57.85 -5.80 3.12
C LYS A 40 56.53 -5.14 3.49
N ALA A 41 55.96 -4.39 2.55
CA ALA A 41 54.68 -3.72 2.75
C ALA A 41 53.57 -4.71 3.19
N GLY A 42 52.79 -4.33 4.20
CA GLY A 42 51.69 -5.17 4.72
C GLY A 42 52.08 -6.24 5.74
N ASN A 43 53.37 -6.37 6.08
CA ASN A 43 53.81 -7.14 7.25
C ASN A 43 53.52 -6.37 8.55
N LEU A 44 53.45 -7.07 9.69
CA LEU A 44 53.41 -6.46 11.02
C LEU A 44 54.78 -6.61 11.67
N ILE A 45 55.44 -5.50 12.03
CA ILE A 45 56.69 -5.53 12.79
C ILE A 45 56.44 -5.41 14.29
N LEU A 46 57.21 -6.17 15.06
CA LEU A 46 57.29 -6.07 16.52
C LEU A 46 58.45 -5.14 16.88
N ILE A 47 58.14 -4.13 17.67
CA ILE A 47 59.08 -3.13 18.18
C ILE A 47 59.52 -3.56 19.58
N LYS A 48 60.83 -3.66 19.79
CA LYS A 48 61.43 -3.86 21.12
C LYS A 48 62.02 -2.53 21.59
N GLU A 49 61.78 -2.19 22.85
CA GLU A 49 62.45 -1.07 23.52
C GLU A 49 63.97 -1.30 23.57
N ILE A 50 64.75 -0.24 23.32
CA ILE A 50 66.21 -0.23 23.30
C ILE A 50 66.69 1.11 23.85
N SER A 51 67.78 1.12 24.61
CA SER A 51 68.40 2.39 25.03
C SER A 51 69.02 3.08 23.81
N PRO A 52 68.94 4.42 23.68
CA PRO A 52 69.67 5.16 22.65
C PRO A 52 71.19 4.89 22.64
N SER A 53 71.78 4.48 23.78
CA SER A 53 73.19 4.07 23.88
C SER A 53 73.54 2.76 23.19
N ASP A 54 72.55 1.90 22.95
CA ASP A 54 72.76 0.51 22.55
C ASP A 54 72.52 0.30 21.04
N VAL A 55 71.93 1.31 20.38
CA VAL A 55 71.66 1.39 18.95
C VAL A 55 72.97 1.52 18.17
N LYS A 56 73.12 0.75 17.10
CA LYS A 56 74.33 0.65 16.28
C LYS A 56 74.04 0.90 14.81
N GLU A 57 75.09 1.19 14.06
CA GLU A 57 75.03 1.21 12.59
C GLU A 57 74.61 -0.17 12.07
N GLY A 58 73.66 -0.18 11.13
CA GLY A 58 73.00 -1.38 10.62
C GLY A 58 71.66 -1.73 11.30
N ASP A 59 71.37 -1.21 12.49
CA ASP A 59 70.09 -1.45 13.18
C ASP A 59 68.91 -0.80 12.45
N ILE A 60 67.74 -1.45 12.45
CA ILE A 60 66.49 -0.83 12.01
C ILE A 60 65.77 -0.28 13.24
N ILE A 61 65.67 1.04 13.33
CA ILE A 61 65.00 1.74 14.44
C ILE A 61 63.66 2.31 14.00
N VAL A 62 62.72 2.37 14.94
CA VAL A 62 61.42 3.03 14.80
C VAL A 62 61.44 4.34 15.59
N PHE A 63 61.05 5.44 14.97
CA PHE A 63 61.13 6.78 15.56
C PHE A 63 59.98 7.69 15.10
N ASN A 64 59.77 8.77 15.86
CA ASN A 64 58.84 9.84 15.52
C ASN A 64 59.49 10.80 14.50
N VAL A 65 58.75 11.20 13.46
CA VAL A 65 59.23 12.23 12.53
C VAL A 65 58.87 13.61 13.09
N PRO A 66 59.84 14.55 13.23
CA PRO A 66 59.57 15.89 13.75
C PRO A 66 58.51 16.64 12.93
N GLY A 67 57.58 17.33 13.60
CA GLY A 67 56.45 18.05 12.97
C GLY A 67 56.81 18.90 11.74
N PRO A 68 57.85 19.77 11.80
CA PRO A 68 58.25 20.56 10.64
C PRO A 68 58.73 19.74 9.43
N VAL A 69 59.39 18.60 9.66
CA VAL A 69 59.81 17.68 8.60
C VAL A 69 58.59 16.96 8.00
N ARG A 70 57.72 16.48 8.88
CA ARG A 70 56.45 15.80 8.56
C ARG A 70 55.57 16.64 7.63
N GLU A 71 55.48 17.94 7.90
CA GLU A 71 54.65 18.88 7.13
C GLU A 71 55.34 19.40 5.85
N HIS A 72 56.67 19.44 5.79
CA HIS A 72 57.41 19.89 4.61
C HIS A 72 57.64 18.78 3.57
N TYR A 73 57.77 17.52 4.01
CA TYR A 73 58.14 16.38 3.14
C TYR A 73 57.05 15.28 3.05
N ASP A 74 55.84 15.51 3.59
CA ASP A 74 54.71 14.54 3.66
C ASP A 74 55.08 13.17 4.28
N TYR A 75 55.92 13.20 5.32
CA TYR A 75 56.28 11.99 6.06
C TYR A 75 55.14 11.52 6.99
N PRO A 76 54.98 10.20 7.21
CA PRO A 76 54.10 9.70 8.26
C PRO A 76 54.66 10.07 9.65
N PRO A 77 53.83 10.13 10.71
CA PRO A 77 54.28 10.57 12.05
C PRO A 77 55.27 9.61 12.72
N VAL A 78 55.33 8.35 12.28
CA VAL A 78 56.26 7.32 12.76
C VAL A 78 56.84 6.59 11.54
N VAL A 79 58.16 6.40 11.52
CA VAL A 79 58.93 5.73 10.45
C VAL A 79 59.80 4.63 11.07
N ALA A 80 60.12 3.60 10.27
CA ALA A 80 61.12 2.59 10.60
C ALA A 80 62.18 2.56 9.49
N HIS A 81 63.41 2.96 9.79
CA HIS A 81 64.53 3.03 8.83
C HIS A 81 65.83 2.50 9.46
N ARG A 82 66.83 2.19 8.62
CA ARG A 82 68.13 1.68 9.06
C ARG A 82 69.05 2.83 9.49
N VAL A 83 69.69 2.67 10.64
CA VAL A 83 70.77 3.54 11.11
C VAL A 83 71.99 3.32 10.23
N ILE A 84 72.49 4.40 9.64
CA ILE A 84 73.70 4.40 8.81
C ILE A 84 74.89 5.07 9.50
N ARG A 85 74.65 5.99 10.46
CA ARG A 85 75.67 6.60 11.32
C ARG A 85 75.11 6.95 12.69
N VAL A 86 75.90 6.78 13.75
CA VAL A 86 75.60 7.25 15.11
C VAL A 86 76.55 8.39 15.48
N ASN A 87 76.03 9.59 15.76
CA ASN A 87 76.84 10.72 16.21
C ASN A 87 76.58 10.98 17.71
N THR A 88 77.63 11.32 18.46
CA THR A 88 77.56 11.55 19.91
C THR A 88 78.04 12.95 20.33
N ASP A 89 78.63 13.73 19.43
CA ASP A 89 79.36 14.99 19.70
C ASP A 89 78.53 16.04 20.47
N ASN A 90 77.23 16.11 20.19
CA ASN A 90 76.27 17.01 20.83
C ASN A 90 75.10 16.22 21.45
N GLY A 91 75.40 15.04 21.99
CA GLY A 91 74.43 14.04 22.43
C GLY A 91 74.08 13.03 21.33
N ILE A 92 73.43 11.94 21.74
CA ILE A 92 73.16 10.78 20.86
C ILE A 92 72.12 11.16 19.79
N THR A 93 72.54 11.04 18.53
CA THR A 93 71.70 11.26 17.35
C THR A 93 72.03 10.26 16.24
N PHE A 94 71.03 9.92 15.42
CA PHE A 94 71.13 8.88 14.40
C PHE A 94 70.90 9.48 13.01
N ARG A 95 71.80 9.18 12.06
CA ARG A 95 71.52 9.32 10.63
C ARG A 95 70.85 8.03 10.16
N THR A 96 69.72 8.17 9.49
CA THR A 96 68.85 7.07 9.08
C THR A 96 68.57 7.10 7.57
N LYS A 97 68.24 5.92 7.03
CA LYS A 97 68.00 5.70 5.61
C LYS A 97 67.07 4.51 5.40
N GLY A 98 66.18 4.60 4.40
CA GLY A 98 65.44 3.46 3.89
C GLY A 98 66.29 2.56 2.98
N ASP A 99 66.25 1.24 3.17
CA ASP A 99 67.03 0.27 2.38
C ASP A 99 66.75 0.38 0.86
N ASN A 100 65.52 0.72 0.49
CA ASN A 100 65.05 0.88 -0.89
C ASN A 100 65.06 2.36 -1.36
N VAL A 101 65.82 3.23 -0.69
CA VAL A 101 65.91 4.67 -0.98
C VAL A 101 67.34 5.02 -1.42
N ALA A 102 67.49 5.93 -2.38
CA ALA A 102 68.81 6.32 -2.87
C ALA A 102 69.60 7.17 -1.84
N GLY A 103 68.97 8.24 -1.32
CA GLY A 103 69.57 9.17 -0.37
C GLY A 103 69.44 8.77 1.10
N GLU A 104 70.11 9.52 1.97
CA GLU A 104 69.86 9.55 3.42
C GLU A 104 68.64 10.45 3.73
N GLU A 105 68.07 10.35 4.93
CA GLU A 105 67.00 11.27 5.35
C GLU A 105 67.51 12.74 5.47
N PRO A 106 66.67 13.75 5.16
CA PRO A 106 67.07 15.18 5.21
C PRO A 106 67.15 15.75 6.64
N PHE A 107 66.92 14.93 7.66
CA PHE A 107 66.96 15.26 9.08
C PHE A 107 67.72 14.19 9.86
N THR A 108 68.03 14.47 11.13
CA THR A 108 68.74 13.54 12.02
C THR A 108 67.83 13.21 13.20
N VAL A 109 67.64 11.92 13.48
CA VAL A 109 66.78 11.43 14.58
C VAL A 109 67.50 11.65 15.90
N ARG A 110 66.80 12.19 16.91
CA ARG A 110 67.37 12.39 18.25
C ARG A 110 67.04 11.19 19.14
N ALA A 111 67.85 10.96 20.19
CA ALA A 111 67.57 9.96 21.22
C ALA A 111 66.16 10.04 21.83
N GLN A 112 65.58 11.24 21.94
CA GLN A 112 64.20 11.48 22.43
C GLN A 112 63.10 11.04 21.46
N ASP A 113 63.39 10.94 20.16
CA ASP A 113 62.40 10.65 19.12
C ASP A 113 62.35 9.15 18.80
N LEU A 114 63.36 8.38 19.22
CA LEU A 114 63.43 6.92 19.17
C LEU A 114 62.28 6.28 19.98
N ARG A 115 61.57 5.32 19.37
CA ARG A 115 60.62 4.43 20.05
C ARG A 115 61.23 3.07 20.35
N GLY A 116 62.02 2.50 19.44
CA GLY A 116 62.66 1.20 19.66
C GLY A 116 63.35 0.61 18.43
N GLN A 117 63.81 -0.63 18.53
CA GLN A 117 64.41 -1.42 17.46
C GLN A 117 63.36 -2.39 16.87
N VAL A 118 63.42 -2.68 15.57
CA VAL A 118 62.61 -3.74 14.95
C VAL A 118 63.18 -5.11 15.34
N SER A 119 62.37 -5.94 16.00
CA SER A 119 62.81 -7.24 16.52
C SER A 119 62.38 -8.44 15.67
N LYS A 120 61.16 -8.42 15.12
CA LYS A 120 60.60 -9.47 14.26
C LYS A 120 59.61 -8.85 13.28
N GLN A 121 59.42 -9.49 12.12
CA GLN A 121 58.27 -9.26 11.25
C GLN A 121 57.39 -10.51 11.17
N ILE A 122 56.07 -10.30 11.15
CA ILE A 122 55.06 -11.33 10.91
C ILE A 122 54.45 -11.04 9.53
N PRO A 123 54.57 -11.95 8.55
CA PRO A 123 54.10 -11.69 7.20
C PRO A 123 52.58 -11.59 7.12
N TYR A 124 52.08 -10.74 6.24
CA TYR A 124 50.65 -10.48 5.95
C TYR A 124 49.79 -9.91 7.11
N LEU A 125 50.22 -10.02 8.37
CA LEU A 125 49.41 -9.64 9.54
C LEU A 125 49.18 -8.12 9.66
N GLY A 126 49.91 -7.30 8.90
CA GLY A 126 49.67 -5.87 8.79
C GLY A 126 48.46 -5.52 7.91
N PHE A 127 48.09 -6.35 6.92
CA PHE A 127 47.01 -6.03 5.98
C PHE A 127 45.63 -5.76 6.62
N PRO A 128 45.13 -6.55 7.60
CA PRO A 128 43.85 -6.24 8.24
C PRO A 128 43.87 -4.91 8.97
N LEU A 129 44.97 -4.59 9.65
CA LEU A 129 45.15 -3.35 10.40
C LEU A 129 45.26 -2.14 9.46
N LEU A 130 46.05 -2.25 8.38
CA LEU A 130 46.14 -1.22 7.34
C LEU A 130 44.80 -1.01 6.63
N TYR A 131 44.04 -2.08 6.36
CA TYR A 131 42.72 -1.97 5.77
C TYR A 131 41.77 -1.19 6.67
N LEU A 132 41.59 -1.59 7.94
CA LEU A 132 40.72 -0.87 8.88
C LEU A 132 41.17 0.57 9.16
N GLN A 133 42.47 0.87 9.03
CA GLN A 133 43.01 2.23 9.14
C GLN A 133 42.92 3.06 7.84
N SER A 134 42.54 2.44 6.71
CA SER A 134 42.33 3.13 5.43
C SER A 134 40.99 3.87 5.40
N LYS A 135 40.85 4.86 4.51
CA LYS A 135 39.57 5.58 4.31
C LYS A 135 38.41 4.63 3.96
N TYR A 136 38.67 3.56 3.21
CA TYR A 136 37.65 2.59 2.81
C TYR A 136 37.30 1.63 3.94
N GLY A 137 38.28 1.17 4.73
CA GLY A 137 38.04 0.29 5.87
C GLY A 137 37.38 0.99 7.06
N THR A 138 37.64 2.28 7.30
CA THR A 138 36.88 3.06 8.29
C THR A 138 35.43 3.26 7.85
N ILE A 139 35.17 3.59 6.58
CA ILE A 139 33.81 3.65 6.02
C ILE A 139 33.14 2.28 6.14
N PHE A 140 33.81 1.19 5.78
CA PHE A 140 33.29 -0.17 5.92
C PHE A 140 32.94 -0.51 7.37
N ALA A 141 33.81 -0.20 8.34
CA ALA A 141 33.55 -0.44 9.76
C ALA A 141 32.36 0.37 10.29
N ILE A 142 32.20 1.63 9.86
CA ILE A 142 31.05 2.48 10.20
C ILE A 142 29.76 1.91 9.59
N VAL A 143 29.77 1.54 8.30
CA VAL A 143 28.60 0.96 7.62
C VAL A 143 28.23 -0.39 8.24
N ALA A 144 29.20 -1.24 8.56
CA ALA A 144 28.97 -2.51 9.25
C ALA A 144 28.36 -2.31 10.65
N LEU A 145 28.83 -1.31 11.42
CA LEU A 145 28.23 -0.95 12.71
C LEU A 145 26.79 -0.43 12.54
N CYS A 146 26.52 0.41 11.55
CA CYS A 146 25.17 0.91 11.25
C CYS A 146 24.21 -0.23 10.82
N LEU A 147 24.66 -1.15 9.97
CA LEU A 147 23.87 -2.32 9.57
C LEU A 147 23.65 -3.31 10.73
N PHE A 148 24.67 -3.56 11.54
CA PHE A 148 24.57 -4.45 12.71
C PHE A 148 23.65 -3.87 13.80
N THR A 149 23.73 -2.57 14.06
CA THR A 149 22.78 -1.89 14.96
C THR A 149 21.37 -1.86 14.40
N LEU A 150 21.18 -1.62 13.09
CA LEU A 150 19.87 -1.73 12.43
C LEU A 150 19.30 -3.16 12.54
N PHE A 151 20.13 -4.19 12.36
CA PHE A 151 19.74 -5.58 12.54
C PHE A 151 19.29 -5.89 13.99
N LEU A 152 20.07 -5.47 14.99
CA LEU A 152 19.68 -5.61 16.40
C LEU A 152 18.41 -4.83 16.76
N TYR A 153 18.17 -3.68 16.12
CA TYR A 153 16.93 -2.92 16.28
C TYR A 153 15.77 -3.43 15.42
N ALA A 154 15.98 -4.31 14.44
CA ALA A 154 14.92 -4.80 13.55
C ALA A 154 13.85 -5.59 14.31
N GLU A 155 14.21 -6.30 15.38
CA GLU A 155 13.25 -6.98 16.27
C GLU A 155 12.48 -6.01 17.20
N GLU A 156 13.08 -4.90 17.60
CA GLU A 156 12.36 -3.85 18.35
C GLU A 156 11.43 -3.07 17.39
N LEU A 157 11.87 -2.80 16.15
CA LEU A 157 11.09 -2.11 15.12
C LEU A 157 9.95 -2.96 14.55
N SER A 158 10.09 -4.27 14.38
CA SER A 158 9.02 -5.13 13.83
C SER A 158 7.80 -5.17 14.75
N ARG A 159 8.03 -5.26 16.07
CA ARG A 159 7.01 -5.15 17.13
C ARG A 159 6.35 -3.76 17.14
N GLY A 160 7.11 -2.71 16.84
CA GLY A 160 6.57 -1.36 16.62
C GLY A 160 5.71 -1.25 15.36
N ARG A 161 6.17 -1.83 14.24
CA ARG A 161 5.49 -1.79 12.94
C ARG A 161 4.10 -2.41 13.00
N GLN A 162 3.92 -3.49 13.77
CA GLN A 162 2.61 -4.12 13.97
C GLN A 162 1.59 -3.15 14.62
N LYS A 163 2.01 -2.36 15.63
CA LYS A 163 1.14 -1.33 16.22
C LYS A 163 0.82 -0.19 15.25
N VAL A 164 1.81 0.30 14.52
CA VAL A 164 1.63 1.41 13.56
C VAL A 164 0.72 1.01 12.40
N HIS A 165 0.85 -0.21 11.88
CA HIS A 165 0.01 -0.69 10.77
C HIS A 165 -1.45 -0.85 11.20
N MET A 166 -1.71 -1.36 12.41
CA MET A 166 -3.08 -1.40 12.93
C MET A 166 -3.63 0.01 13.23
N GLY A 167 -2.81 0.93 13.74
CA GLY A 167 -3.25 2.29 14.07
C GLY A 167 -3.60 3.17 12.87
N ILE A 168 -2.83 3.09 11.77
CA ILE A 168 -3.05 3.94 10.59
C ILE A 168 -4.21 3.43 9.72
N PHE A 169 -4.38 2.11 9.58
CA PHE A 169 -5.43 1.52 8.74
C PHE A 169 -6.75 1.23 9.46
N ALA A 170 -6.80 1.33 10.80
CA ALA A 170 -8.03 1.17 11.58
C ALA A 170 -9.26 1.90 11.01
N PRO A 171 -9.25 3.24 10.74
CA PRO A 171 -10.45 3.94 10.29
C PRO A 171 -11.00 3.41 8.96
N VAL A 172 -10.14 3.08 8.01
CA VAL A 172 -10.53 2.55 6.68
C VAL A 172 -11.08 1.12 6.80
N LEU A 173 -10.53 0.31 7.70
CA LEU A 173 -11.02 -1.03 7.99
C LEU A 173 -12.39 -1.02 8.70
N GLU A 174 -12.62 -0.05 9.60
CA GLU A 174 -13.90 0.14 10.29
C GLU A 174 -14.99 0.62 9.30
N GLU A 175 -14.67 1.56 8.41
CA GLU A 175 -15.58 2.10 7.39
C GLU A 175 -16.03 1.00 6.39
N GLN A 176 -15.09 0.23 5.85
CA GLN A 176 -15.39 -0.93 4.98
C GLN A 176 -16.28 -1.97 5.69
N ARG A 177 -16.10 -2.17 7.00
CA ARG A 177 -16.90 -3.09 7.80
C ARG A 177 -18.34 -2.60 7.97
N GLN A 178 -18.54 -1.30 8.21
CA GLN A 178 -19.87 -0.70 8.32
C GLN A 178 -20.64 -0.80 6.99
N VAL A 179 -20.01 -0.44 5.86
CA VAL A 179 -20.60 -0.58 4.53
C VAL A 179 -20.95 -2.04 4.22
N SER A 180 -20.09 -3.00 4.60
CA SER A 180 -20.36 -4.43 4.42
C SER A 180 -21.55 -4.93 5.26
N GLN A 181 -21.68 -4.44 6.49
CA GLN A 181 -22.82 -4.79 7.37
C GLN A 181 -24.13 -4.17 6.88
N GLU A 182 -24.12 -2.90 6.44
CA GLU A 182 -25.30 -2.25 5.87
C GLU A 182 -25.74 -2.94 4.57
N LEU A 183 -24.80 -3.31 3.70
CA LEU A 183 -25.08 -4.05 2.47
C LEU A 183 -25.67 -5.44 2.75
N GLY A 184 -25.10 -6.18 3.71
CA GLY A 184 -25.65 -7.47 4.16
C GLY A 184 -27.06 -7.34 4.73
N GLN A 185 -27.33 -6.31 5.53
CA GLN A 185 -28.65 -6.05 6.09
C GLN A 185 -29.68 -5.69 4.99
N LYS A 186 -29.26 -4.95 3.95
CA LYS A 186 -30.09 -4.68 2.77
C LYS A 186 -30.37 -5.95 1.96
N VAL A 187 -29.41 -6.85 1.78
CA VAL A 187 -29.60 -8.14 1.10
C VAL A 187 -30.65 -8.99 1.83
N VAL A 188 -30.53 -9.15 3.16
CA VAL A 188 -31.54 -9.88 3.96
C VAL A 188 -32.93 -9.25 3.85
N GLY A 189 -33.01 -7.91 3.79
CA GLY A 189 -34.27 -7.19 3.54
C GLY A 189 -34.87 -7.50 2.16
N VAL A 190 -34.05 -7.60 1.12
CA VAL A 190 -34.48 -7.98 -0.24
C VAL A 190 -34.94 -9.44 -0.30
N GLU A 191 -34.22 -10.37 0.34
CA GLU A 191 -34.65 -11.77 0.45
C GLU A 191 -36.01 -11.89 1.17
N GLN A 192 -36.19 -11.18 2.29
CA GLN A 192 -37.45 -11.19 3.03
C GLN A 192 -38.61 -10.57 2.23
N ALA A 193 -38.34 -9.53 1.42
CA ALA A 193 -39.33 -8.96 0.50
C ALA A 193 -39.68 -9.94 -0.64
N MET A 194 -38.69 -10.64 -1.20
CA MET A 194 -38.87 -11.64 -2.25
C MET A 194 -39.69 -12.83 -1.75
N GLY A 195 -39.43 -13.31 -0.53
CA GLY A 195 -40.21 -14.38 0.11
C GLY A 195 -41.67 -13.99 0.34
N LYS A 196 -41.92 -12.76 0.82
CA LYS A 196 -43.29 -12.22 0.96
C LYS A 196 -44.00 -12.08 -0.40
N PHE A 197 -43.29 -11.67 -1.45
CA PHE A 197 -43.84 -11.58 -2.80
C PHE A 197 -44.19 -12.97 -3.37
N ALA A 198 -43.31 -13.96 -3.20
CA ALA A 198 -43.57 -15.34 -3.60
C ALA A 198 -44.80 -15.92 -2.87
N GLN A 199 -44.91 -15.72 -1.55
CA GLN A 199 -46.06 -16.15 -0.75
C GLN A 199 -47.37 -15.46 -1.20
N ALA A 200 -47.33 -14.16 -1.52
CA ALA A 200 -48.48 -13.44 -2.05
C ALA A 200 -48.89 -13.95 -3.45
N MET A 201 -47.92 -14.32 -4.30
CA MET A 201 -48.17 -14.89 -5.61
C MET A 201 -48.73 -16.31 -5.55
N GLU A 202 -48.27 -17.14 -4.60
CA GLU A 202 -48.85 -18.46 -4.33
C GLU A 202 -50.31 -18.35 -3.87
N LEU A 203 -50.60 -17.43 -2.94
CA LEU A 203 -51.95 -17.18 -2.45
C LEU A 203 -52.88 -16.62 -3.56
N TYR A 204 -52.34 -15.80 -4.47
CA TYR A 204 -53.05 -15.33 -5.66
C TYR A 204 -53.30 -16.46 -6.68
N ALA A 205 -52.34 -17.38 -6.87
CA ALA A 205 -52.52 -18.55 -7.73
C ALA A 205 -53.61 -19.50 -7.17
N GLN A 206 -53.64 -19.73 -5.86
CA GLN A 206 -54.73 -20.45 -5.19
C GLN A 206 -56.08 -19.75 -5.38
N HIS A 207 -56.12 -18.41 -5.32
CA HIS A 207 -57.34 -17.65 -5.60
C HIS A 207 -57.82 -17.83 -7.05
N LEU A 208 -56.94 -17.76 -8.05
CA LEU A 208 -57.27 -18.05 -9.46
C LEU A 208 -57.74 -19.49 -9.67
N GLN A 209 -57.17 -20.45 -8.96
CA GLN A 209 -57.63 -21.84 -8.97
C GLN A 209 -59.05 -21.96 -8.40
N SER A 210 -59.37 -21.22 -7.34
CA SER A 210 -60.73 -21.19 -6.77
C SER A 210 -61.78 -20.60 -7.72
N HIS A 211 -61.46 -19.55 -8.47
CA HIS A 211 -62.33 -19.03 -9.53
C HIS A 211 -62.51 -20.04 -10.67
N THR A 212 -61.42 -20.69 -11.09
CA THR A 212 -61.46 -21.72 -12.14
C THR A 212 -62.38 -22.88 -11.76
N SER A 213 -62.27 -23.39 -10.53
CA SER A 213 -63.10 -24.50 -10.05
C SER A 213 -64.56 -24.08 -9.83
N ALA A 214 -64.81 -22.85 -9.36
CA ALA A 214 -66.17 -22.30 -9.26
C ALA A 214 -66.85 -22.16 -10.64
N ILE A 215 -66.13 -21.68 -11.65
CA ILE A 215 -66.62 -21.58 -13.05
C ILE A 215 -66.88 -22.97 -13.64
N GLN A 216 -66.02 -23.95 -13.37
CA GLN A 216 -66.23 -25.34 -13.79
C GLN A 216 -67.48 -25.95 -13.13
N GLY A 217 -67.68 -25.74 -11.81
CA GLY A 217 -68.87 -26.18 -11.09
C GLY A 217 -70.15 -25.53 -11.61
N LEU A 218 -70.13 -24.22 -11.88
CA LEU A 218 -71.26 -23.48 -12.45
C LEU A 218 -71.59 -23.94 -13.88
N SER A 219 -70.57 -24.24 -14.69
CA SER A 219 -70.72 -24.82 -16.03
C SER A 219 -71.35 -26.22 -15.98
N ALA A 220 -70.88 -27.08 -15.07
CA ALA A 220 -71.45 -28.42 -14.85
C ALA A 220 -72.92 -28.35 -14.40
N ALA A 221 -73.25 -27.47 -13.45
CA ALA A 221 -74.62 -27.23 -13.01
C ALA A 221 -75.52 -26.71 -14.15
N SER A 222 -74.99 -25.85 -15.03
CA SER A 222 -75.72 -25.37 -16.22
C SER A 222 -75.98 -26.50 -17.25
N GLN A 223 -75.02 -27.41 -17.43
CA GLN A 223 -75.21 -28.61 -18.26
C GLN A 223 -76.24 -29.58 -17.65
N GLU A 224 -76.26 -29.74 -16.32
CA GLU A 224 -77.26 -30.55 -15.65
C GLU A 224 -78.67 -29.92 -15.71
N LEU A 225 -78.79 -28.61 -15.50
CA LEU A 225 -80.05 -27.86 -15.65
C LEU A 225 -80.60 -27.94 -17.09
N THR A 226 -79.77 -27.77 -18.11
CA THR A 226 -80.21 -27.89 -19.51
C THR A 226 -80.60 -29.33 -19.88
N LYS A 227 -79.92 -30.33 -19.32
CA LYS A 227 -80.30 -31.75 -19.45
C LYS A 227 -81.65 -32.03 -18.76
N SER A 228 -81.86 -31.55 -17.53
CA SER A 228 -83.14 -31.67 -16.81
C SER A 228 -84.28 -30.96 -17.54
N ALA A 229 -84.04 -29.77 -18.10
CA ALA A 229 -85.02 -29.06 -18.91
C ALA A 229 -85.35 -29.82 -20.21
N ALA A 230 -84.37 -30.49 -20.83
CA ALA A 230 -84.60 -31.33 -22.01
C ALA A 230 -85.45 -32.58 -21.68
N GLU A 231 -85.23 -33.24 -20.53
CA GLU A 231 -86.08 -34.35 -20.08
C GLU A 231 -87.50 -33.85 -19.70
N GLN A 232 -87.63 -32.70 -19.03
CA GLN A 232 -88.93 -32.08 -18.79
C GLN A 232 -89.67 -31.75 -20.10
N ASN A 233 -88.96 -31.24 -21.12
CA ASN A 233 -89.54 -30.98 -22.44
C ASN A 233 -89.96 -32.27 -23.17
N LYS A 234 -89.23 -33.38 -23.03
CA LYS A 234 -89.70 -34.69 -23.51
C LYS A 234 -90.99 -35.12 -22.80
N VAL A 235 -91.08 -34.95 -21.47
CA VAL A 235 -92.29 -35.28 -20.70
C VAL A 235 -93.47 -34.41 -21.14
N LEU A 236 -93.27 -33.11 -21.30
CA LEU A 236 -94.27 -32.18 -21.86
C LEU A 236 -94.66 -32.55 -23.29
N THR A 237 -93.73 -33.03 -24.12
CA THR A 237 -94.01 -33.51 -25.48
C THR A 237 -94.79 -34.83 -25.47
N SER A 238 -94.51 -35.76 -24.55
CA SER A 238 -95.30 -36.99 -24.41
C SER A 238 -96.70 -36.72 -23.85
N LEU A 239 -96.84 -35.81 -22.89
CA LEU A 239 -98.14 -35.33 -22.42
C LEU A 239 -98.90 -34.60 -23.53
N GLY A 240 -98.20 -33.78 -24.33
CA GLY A 240 -98.76 -33.11 -25.50
C GLY A 240 -99.33 -34.10 -26.52
N LYS A 241 -98.59 -35.17 -26.85
CA LYS A 241 -99.09 -36.26 -27.71
C LYS A 241 -100.30 -36.97 -27.12
N VAL A 242 -100.31 -37.28 -25.82
CA VAL A 242 -101.48 -37.88 -25.15
C VAL A 242 -102.68 -36.93 -25.17
N VAL A 243 -102.46 -35.61 -25.03
CA VAL A 243 -103.51 -34.58 -25.16
C VAL A 243 -103.99 -34.42 -26.61
N GLU A 244 -103.14 -34.63 -27.61
CA GLU A 244 -103.48 -34.60 -29.04
C GLU A 244 -104.26 -35.86 -29.48
N GLU A 245 -103.88 -37.03 -28.96
CA GLU A 245 -104.62 -38.31 -29.09
C GLU A 245 -105.98 -38.27 -28.38
N MET A 246 -106.14 -37.46 -27.33
CA MET A 246 -107.45 -37.17 -26.72
C MET A 246 -108.22 -36.07 -27.49
N GLY A 247 -107.54 -35.02 -27.93
CA GLY A 247 -108.14 -33.85 -28.58
C GLY A 247 -108.73 -34.16 -29.95
N THR A 248 -108.16 -35.13 -30.68
CA THR A 248 -108.71 -35.66 -31.93
C THR A 248 -110.05 -36.41 -31.77
N LYS A 249 -110.57 -36.58 -30.54
CA LYS A 249 -111.81 -37.32 -30.25
C LYS A 249 -113.04 -36.49 -29.87
N GLN A 250 -112.95 -35.16 -29.72
CA GLN A 250 -114.11 -34.30 -29.47
C GLN A 250 -114.24 -33.17 -30.52
N ARG A 251 -115.48 -32.91 -30.97
CA ARG A 251 -115.82 -31.98 -32.06
C ARG A 251 -116.09 -30.54 -31.55
N ALA A 252 -115.71 -29.58 -32.39
CA ALA A 252 -116.41 -28.35 -32.80
C ALA A 252 -117.35 -27.58 -31.83
N ILE A 253 -117.21 -26.24 -31.81
CA ILE A 253 -118.26 -25.21 -32.06
C ILE A 253 -117.62 -23.80 -31.93
N GLU A 254 -118.20 -22.78 -32.59
CA GLU A 254 -117.77 -21.37 -32.70
C GLU A 254 -118.52 -20.44 -31.70
N PRO A 255 -118.46 -19.08 -31.77
CA PRO A 255 -117.32 -18.15 -31.59
C PRO A 255 -117.62 -16.98 -30.60
N MET A 256 -116.79 -15.92 -30.62
CA MET A 256 -116.98 -14.55 -30.06
C MET A 256 -116.88 -14.37 -28.52
N PRO A 257 -116.70 -13.11 -28.00
CA PRO A 257 -116.32 -11.83 -28.65
C PRO A 257 -115.02 -11.20 -28.08
N PRO A 258 -114.46 -10.13 -28.70
CA PRO A 258 -113.32 -9.37 -28.15
C PRO A 258 -113.74 -8.29 -27.14
N ILE A 259 -112.84 -7.89 -26.24
CA ILE A 259 -112.98 -6.68 -25.41
C ILE A 259 -111.78 -5.75 -25.61
N THR A 260 -112.08 -4.50 -25.96
CA THR A 260 -111.11 -3.41 -26.24
C THR A 260 -110.86 -2.48 -25.05
N LYS A 261 -109.64 -1.91 -25.00
CA LYS A 261 -109.22 -0.51 -24.69
C LYS A 261 -110.25 0.43 -24.00
N PRO A 262 -109.84 1.27 -23.03
CA PRO A 262 -109.05 2.52 -23.29
C PRO A 262 -107.72 2.61 -22.48
N ILE A 263 -106.61 3.24 -22.92
CA ILE A 263 -106.34 4.70 -23.19
C ILE A 263 -106.32 5.49 -21.85
N LEU A 264 -105.16 5.90 -21.31
CA LEU A 264 -104.35 7.12 -21.61
C LEU A 264 -105.09 8.43 -21.25
N PRO A 265 -104.48 9.64 -21.23
CA PRO A 265 -103.09 10.07 -21.52
C PRO A 265 -102.42 10.69 -20.26
N VAL A 266 -101.34 11.49 -20.22
CA VAL A 266 -100.34 12.11 -21.15
C VAL A 266 -98.98 12.19 -20.37
N GLU A 267 -97.85 12.78 -20.77
CA GLU A 267 -97.45 13.71 -21.86
C GLU A 267 -95.97 13.45 -22.29
N GLU A 268 -95.50 14.17 -23.31
CA GLU A 268 -94.15 14.21 -23.93
C GLU A 268 -93.98 15.65 -24.52
N PRO A 269 -93.04 16.04 -25.43
CA PRO A 269 -91.72 15.53 -25.82
C PRO A 269 -90.63 16.64 -26.04
N MET A 270 -89.50 16.25 -26.67
CA MET A 270 -88.48 17.03 -27.43
C MET A 270 -87.38 17.79 -26.66
N GLU A 271 -86.07 17.71 -26.99
CA GLU A 271 -85.31 17.66 -28.28
C GLU A 271 -85.22 19.00 -29.05
N PRO A 272 -84.19 19.28 -29.90
CA PRO A 272 -83.16 18.38 -30.47
C PRO A 272 -81.68 18.85 -30.34
N ILE A 273 -80.79 18.20 -31.10
CA ILE A 273 -79.30 18.27 -31.11
C ILE A 273 -78.77 18.93 -32.40
N GLU A 274 -77.56 19.54 -32.38
CA GLU A 274 -76.51 19.67 -33.46
C GLU A 274 -75.76 21.05 -33.46
N PRO A 275 -74.61 21.25 -34.16
CA PRO A 275 -73.43 20.38 -34.27
C PRO A 275 -72.04 21.10 -34.20
N VAL A 276 -70.98 20.29 -34.00
CA VAL A 276 -69.54 20.41 -34.36
C VAL A 276 -68.95 21.74 -34.91
N LYS A 277 -67.81 22.18 -34.33
CA LYS A 277 -66.63 22.77 -35.05
C LYS A 277 -65.35 22.90 -34.20
N GLU A 278 -64.19 22.50 -34.75
CA GLU A 278 -62.85 22.95 -34.31
C GLU A 278 -62.44 24.26 -35.02
N PRO A 279 -61.39 24.98 -34.55
CA PRO A 279 -60.16 24.99 -35.37
C PRO A 279 -58.80 25.20 -34.64
N VAL A 280 -57.79 24.45 -35.11
CA VAL A 280 -56.44 24.89 -35.57
C VAL A 280 -55.59 25.92 -34.76
N LEU A 281 -54.47 25.41 -34.25
CA LEU A 281 -53.12 26.01 -34.11
C LEU A 281 -52.83 27.44 -34.62
N VAL A 282 -52.24 28.29 -33.76
CA VAL A 282 -51.28 29.35 -34.16
C VAL A 282 -50.10 29.46 -33.18
N ARG A 283 -48.86 29.46 -33.70
CA ARG A 283 -47.64 29.88 -32.97
C ARG A 283 -47.33 31.36 -33.25
N ARG A 284 -46.87 32.12 -32.22
CA ARG A 284 -45.78 33.14 -32.33
C ARG A 284 -45.34 33.58 -30.92
N LYS A 285 -44.04 33.45 -30.60
CA LYS A 285 -43.02 34.53 -30.58
C LYS A 285 -43.34 35.74 -29.67
N VAL A 286 -42.63 35.80 -28.54
CA VAL A 286 -41.76 36.94 -28.22
C VAL A 286 -40.33 36.39 -28.03
N SER A 287 -39.30 37.20 -28.24
CA SER A 287 -37.90 36.74 -28.32
C SER A 287 -36.95 37.70 -27.54
N PRO A 288 -35.60 37.72 -27.72
CA PRO A 288 -34.71 37.58 -26.57
C PRO A 288 -33.95 38.86 -26.20
N ARG A 289 -33.12 38.79 -25.14
CA ARG A 289 -32.03 39.75 -24.92
C ARG A 289 -30.71 39.00 -24.64
N TRP A 290 -29.79 39.15 -25.60
CA TRP A 290 -28.32 39.03 -25.65
C TRP A 290 -27.58 38.63 -24.33
N GLY A 291 -26.50 37.83 -24.31
CA GLY A 291 -25.42 37.67 -25.31
C GLY A 291 -24.44 38.86 -25.22
N THR A 292 -23.12 38.77 -25.25
CA THR A 292 -22.08 37.71 -25.37
C THR A 292 -20.88 38.12 -24.47
N GLY A 293 -19.71 37.48 -24.32
CA GLY A 293 -19.04 36.26 -24.83
C GLY A 293 -17.93 35.85 -23.83
N LEU A 294 -17.31 34.67 -23.86
CA LEU A 294 -16.11 34.31 -24.67
C LEU A 294 -14.95 35.35 -24.58
N SER A 295 -13.69 34.99 -24.31
CA SER A 295 -13.09 33.69 -23.89
C SER A 295 -11.61 33.86 -23.50
N ARG A 296 -11.04 32.87 -22.78
CA ARG A 296 -9.59 32.53 -22.66
C ARG A 296 -8.63 33.48 -21.92
N GLU A 297 -7.73 32.82 -21.19
CA GLU A 297 -6.27 32.99 -21.17
C GLU A 297 -5.69 34.28 -21.80
N ASP A 298 -5.21 35.23 -20.99
CA ASP A 298 -3.86 35.81 -21.07
C ASP A 298 -3.57 36.78 -19.89
N TRP A 299 -2.34 37.31 -19.81
CA TRP A 299 -1.87 38.42 -18.93
C TRP A 299 -1.54 38.13 -17.45
N LEU A 300 -0.45 37.36 -17.30
CA LEU A 300 0.78 37.72 -16.57
C LEU A 300 0.80 38.91 -15.56
N GLU A 301 1.38 38.61 -14.39
CA GLU A 301 2.38 39.40 -13.64
C GLU A 301 2.05 40.63 -12.75
N GLN A 302 2.95 40.80 -11.76
CA GLN A 302 3.36 42.01 -11.03
C GLN A 302 2.37 42.80 -10.13
N ARG A 303 2.37 42.42 -8.84
CA ARG A 303 2.56 43.28 -7.64
C ARG A 303 2.62 42.33 -6.42
N ILE A 304 3.71 42.16 -5.66
CA ILE A 304 4.57 43.14 -4.98
C ILE A 304 3.75 44.14 -4.14
N TYR A 305 3.58 43.85 -2.85
CA TYR A 305 4.19 44.66 -1.77
C TYR A 305 4.19 43.93 -0.40
N SER A 306 5.06 44.41 0.50
CA SER A 306 5.19 44.18 1.96
C SER A 306 4.05 43.46 2.72
N ALA A 307 4.31 42.66 3.76
CA ALA A 307 4.78 43.21 5.04
C ALA A 307 5.42 42.21 6.03
N ARG A 308 6.49 42.70 6.70
CA ARG A 308 6.86 42.39 8.08
C ARG A 308 7.07 43.72 8.82
N PRO A 309 6.55 43.88 10.05
CA PRO A 309 7.38 44.27 11.19
C PRO A 309 8.25 43.08 11.65
#